data_AF-A0A2P4XKB8-F1
#
_entry.id   AF-A0A2P4XKB8-F1
#
_cell.length_a   1.000
_cell.length_b   1.000
_cell.length_c   1.000
_cell.angle_alpha   90.00
_cell.angle_beta   90.00
_cell.angle_gamma   90.00
#
_symmetry.space_group_name_H-M   'P 1'
#
loop_
_entity.id
_entity.type
_entity.pdbx_description
1 polymer ?
#
loop_
_entity_poly.entity_id
_entity_poly.type
_entity_poly.pdbx_seq_one_letter_code
_entity_poly.pdbx_strand_id
1 'polypeptide(L)'
;MVTHLTALPRGVWSAESNAQRQVPLDDDAVSKAIVALQPVHLFRRDLLAYCALRNLIPHPQLLPLHPDEEERQGSTSSETSTSTNIYDLSEIEQISIKHWQLDDGNCRAMCYALPFTTKVRSVCLFNVGLNKEQLQLLCSTVTNTHATAL
;
A
#
# COMPACT_ATOMS: atom_id res chain seq x y z
N MET A 1 6.43 -7.23 23.86
CA MET A 1 5.34 -6.25 24.00
C MET A 1 4.75 -6.09 22.61
N VAL A 2 3.59 -6.68 22.34
CA VAL A 2 3.02 -6.79 21.00
C VAL A 2 2.49 -5.42 20.60
N THR A 3 3.11 -4.80 19.60
CA THR A 3 2.68 -3.54 19.00
C THR A 3 1.25 -3.69 18.49
N HIS A 4 0.34 -2.86 19.00
CA HIS A 4 -0.98 -2.70 18.43
C HIS A 4 -0.82 -2.39 16.94
N LEU A 5 -1.28 -3.29 16.08
CA LEU A 5 -1.64 -2.91 14.71
C LEU A 5 -2.65 -1.78 14.84
N THR A 6 -2.21 -0.55 14.56
CA THR A 6 -3.11 0.59 14.44
C THR A 6 -4.17 0.20 13.43
N ALA A 7 -5.43 0.22 13.86
CA ALA A 7 -6.55 -0.13 12.99
C ALA A 7 -6.46 0.72 11.72
N LEU A 8 -6.59 0.07 10.56
CA LEU A 8 -6.56 0.80 9.31
C LEU A 8 -7.70 1.82 9.28
N PRO A 9 -7.43 3.00 8.73
CA PRO A 9 -8.47 3.98 8.50
C PRO A 9 -9.55 3.44 7.59
N ARG A 10 -10.79 3.76 7.94
CA ARG A 10 -11.97 3.42 7.15
C ARG A 10 -12.31 4.58 6.21
N GLY A 11 -12.81 4.25 5.04
CA GLY A 11 -13.28 5.24 4.06
C GLY A 11 -12.83 4.91 2.64
N VAL A 12 -13.19 5.81 1.73
CA VAL A 12 -12.77 5.73 0.32
C VAL A 12 -11.40 6.38 0.19
N TRP A 13 -10.53 5.77 -0.61
CA TRP A 13 -9.23 6.34 -0.93
C TRP A 13 -9.38 7.68 -1.68
N SER A 14 -8.63 8.70 -1.26
CA SER A 14 -8.34 9.88 -2.07
C SER A 14 -6.94 10.41 -1.74
N ALA A 15 -6.26 10.98 -2.73
CA ALA A 15 -4.91 11.52 -2.57
C ALA A 15 -4.89 12.67 -1.54
N GLU A 16 -5.89 13.56 -1.58
CA GLU A 16 -6.01 14.70 -0.66
C GLU A 16 -6.26 14.26 0.77
N SER A 17 -7.17 13.29 0.95
CA SER A 17 -7.48 12.75 2.28
C SER A 17 -6.26 12.10 2.90
N ASN A 18 -5.52 11.29 2.13
CA ASN A 18 -4.26 10.70 2.58
C ASN A 18 -3.20 11.76 2.90
N ALA A 19 -3.09 12.82 2.10
CA ALA A 19 -2.15 13.90 2.35
C ALA A 19 -2.39 14.60 3.70
N GLN A 20 -3.65 14.76 4.11
CA GLN A 20 -4.04 15.44 5.36
C GLN A 20 -3.85 14.58 6.62
N ARG A 21 -4.00 13.26 6.50
CA ARG A 21 -4.06 12.32 7.63
C ARG A 21 -2.80 11.49 7.85
N GLN A 22 -1.93 11.42 6.85
CA GLN A 22 -0.72 10.63 6.95
C GLN A 22 0.14 11.12 8.11
N VAL A 23 0.70 10.18 8.87
CA VAL A 23 1.67 10.55 9.90
C VAL A 23 2.97 10.96 9.20
N PRO A 24 3.59 12.11 9.54
CA PRO A 24 4.85 12.53 8.96
C PRO A 24 5.98 11.52 9.18
N LEU A 25 6.95 11.48 8.27
CA LEU A 25 8.10 10.54 8.36
C LEU A 25 9.13 10.97 9.40
N ASP A 26 9.26 12.27 9.63
CA ASP A 26 10.16 12.88 10.62
C ASP A 26 9.68 12.64 12.06
N ASP A 27 8.50 12.07 12.25
CA ASP A 27 8.09 11.49 13.52
C ASP A 27 9.01 10.31 13.89
N ASP A 28 9.81 10.49 14.94
CA ASP A 28 10.80 9.52 15.41
C ASP A 28 10.17 8.16 15.75
N ALA A 29 8.95 8.15 16.29
CA ALA A 29 8.26 6.91 16.62
C ALA A 29 7.85 6.14 15.35
N VAL A 30 7.36 6.85 14.33
CA VAL A 30 7.00 6.25 13.03
C VAL A 30 8.23 5.75 12.29
N SER A 31 9.29 6.56 12.23
CA SER A 31 10.56 6.17 11.60
C SER A 31 11.12 4.89 12.23
N LYS A 32 11.15 4.82 13.57
CA LYS A 32 11.57 3.61 14.30
C LYS A 32 10.64 2.43 14.05
N ALA A 33 9.32 2.66 14.00
CA ALA A 33 8.34 1.61 13.76
C ALA A 33 8.46 1.02 12.34
N ILE A 34 8.74 1.84 11.33
CA ILE A 34 8.98 1.37 9.95
C ILE A 34 10.25 0.51 9.89
N VAL A 35 11.33 0.94 10.56
CA VAL A 35 12.58 0.16 10.61
C VAL A 35 12.38 -1.16 11.37
N ALA A 36 11.52 -1.17 12.39
CA ALA A 36 11.19 -2.37 13.17
C ALA A 36 10.17 -3.30 12.47
N LEU A 37 9.53 -2.84 11.38
CA LEU A 37 8.54 -3.63 10.67
C LEU A 37 9.21 -4.82 10.00
N GLN A 38 8.82 -6.03 10.38
CA GLN A 38 9.34 -7.26 9.80
C GLN A 38 8.60 -7.57 8.49
N PRO A 39 9.27 -7.54 7.33
CA PRO A 39 8.63 -7.87 6.07
C PRO A 39 8.26 -9.36 6.03
N VAL A 40 7.06 -9.67 5.57
CA VAL A 40 6.58 -11.04 5.35
C VAL A 40 6.81 -11.51 3.90
N HIS A 41 7.49 -10.71 3.09
CA HIS A 41 7.87 -10.97 1.70
C HIS A 41 6.68 -11.13 0.74
N LEU A 42 5.53 -10.59 1.14
CA LEU A 42 4.29 -10.64 0.39
C LEU A 42 3.85 -9.20 0.15
N PHE A 43 4.00 -8.75 -1.11
CA PHE A 43 3.85 -7.35 -1.49
C PHE A 43 2.64 -6.66 -0.84
N ARG A 44 1.45 -7.25 -1.00
CA ARG A 44 0.19 -6.68 -0.49
C ARG A 44 0.11 -6.64 1.04
N ARG A 45 0.69 -7.61 1.73
CA ARG A 45 0.74 -7.63 3.20
C ARG A 45 1.73 -6.61 3.76
N ASP A 46 2.91 -6.52 3.16
CA ASP A 46 3.94 -5.56 3.55
C ASP A 46 3.49 -4.12 3.27
N LEU A 47 2.85 -3.89 2.13
CA LEU A 47 2.22 -2.62 1.79
C LEU A 47 1.14 -2.23 2.80
N LEU A 48 0.25 -3.16 3.14
CA LEU A 48 -0.82 -2.89 4.09
C LEU A 48 -0.30 -2.55 5.48
N ALA A 49 0.73 -3.26 5.94
CA ALA A 49 1.36 -3.00 7.22
C ALA A 49 2.00 -1.59 7.27
N TYR A 50 2.67 -1.20 6.18
CA TYR A 50 3.19 0.17 6.04
C TYR A 50 2.07 1.22 6.05
N CYS A 51 0.98 0.99 5.32
CA CYS A 51 -0.19 1.88 5.30
C CYS A 51 -0.81 2.03 6.70
N ALA A 52 -0.91 0.94 7.48
CA ALA A 52 -1.43 0.99 8.84
C ALA A 52 -0.57 1.87 9.77
N LEU A 53 0.76 1.75 9.67
CA LEU A 53 1.70 2.56 10.46
C LEU A 53 1.64 4.05 10.09
N ARG A 54 1.55 4.35 8.79
CA ARG A 54 1.50 5.74 8.29
C ARG A 54 0.12 6.36 8.33
N ASN A 55 -0.89 5.64 8.84
CA ASN A 55 -2.29 6.06 8.82
C ASN A 55 -2.75 6.40 7.39
N LEU A 56 -2.63 5.46 6.45
CA LEU A 56 -2.99 5.62 5.03
C LEU A 56 -4.13 4.66 4.66
N ILE A 57 -5.04 5.12 3.79
CA ILE A 57 -5.93 4.21 3.06
C ILE A 57 -5.11 3.72 1.85
N PRO A 58 -4.96 2.40 1.66
CA PRO A 58 -4.27 1.84 0.50
C PRO A 58 -4.90 2.27 -0.83
N HIS A 59 -4.05 2.53 -1.84
CA HIS A 59 -4.51 2.82 -3.20
C HIS A 59 -5.23 1.59 -3.80
N PRO A 60 -6.45 1.72 -4.36
CA PRO A 60 -7.25 0.57 -4.81
C PRO A 60 -6.56 -0.32 -5.86
N GLN A 61 -5.74 0.25 -6.75
CA GLN A 61 -4.98 -0.55 -7.74
C GLN A 61 -3.72 -1.22 -7.16
N LEU A 62 -3.26 -0.82 -5.97
CA LEU A 62 -2.18 -1.50 -5.25
C LEU A 62 -2.74 -2.60 -4.33
N LEU A 63 -3.85 -2.29 -3.69
CA LEU A 63 -4.51 -3.15 -2.72
C LEU A 63 -6.03 -3.07 -2.87
N PRO A 64 -6.60 -3.85 -3.81
CA PRO A 64 -8.04 -3.89 -4.01
C PRO A 64 -8.74 -4.55 -2.82
N LEU A 65 -10.05 -4.34 -2.74
CA LEU A 65 -10.89 -5.09 -1.80
C LEU A 65 -11.00 -6.56 -2.25
N HIS A 66 -11.35 -7.43 -1.32
CA HIS A 66 -11.72 -8.80 -1.69
C HIS A 66 -12.97 -8.76 -2.59
N PRO A 67 -13.06 -9.61 -3.64
CA PRO A 67 -14.23 -9.63 -4.53
C PRO A 67 -15.56 -9.74 -3.77
N ASP A 68 -15.61 -10.63 -2.77
CA ASP A 68 -16.80 -10.82 -1.92
C ASP A 68 -17.18 -9.58 -1.11
N GLU A 69 -16.22 -8.69 -0.80
CA GLU A 69 -16.47 -7.45 -0.07
C GLU A 69 -16.90 -6.30 -0.99
N GLU A 70 -16.44 -6.29 -2.25
CA GLU A 70 -16.87 -5.32 -3.27
C GLU A 70 -18.37 -5.48 -3.59
N GLU A 71 -18.86 -6.71 -3.71
CA GLU A 71 -20.29 -7.02 -3.89
C GLU A 71 -21.14 -6.63 -2.67
N ARG A 72 -20.57 -6.76 -1.46
CA ARG A 72 -21.22 -6.37 -0.21
C ARG A 72 -21.31 -4.87 -0.01
N GLN A 73 -20.33 -4.08 -0.45
CA GLN A 73 -20.41 -2.62 -0.37
C GLN A 73 -21.52 -2.04 -1.27
N GLY A 74 -21.90 -2.73 -2.36
CA GLY A 74 -23.05 -2.38 -3.18
C GLY A 74 -24.42 -2.78 -2.60
N SER A 75 -24.43 -3.63 -1.58
CA SER A 75 -25.63 -4.21 -0.98
C SER A 75 -25.78 -3.70 0.45
N THR A 76 -26.72 -2.81 0.70
CA THR A 76 -26.99 -2.25 2.05
C THR A 76 -27.59 -3.30 2.99
N SER A 77 -26.81 -4.30 3.39
CA SER A 77 -27.20 -5.28 4.41
C SER A 77 -25.99 -5.65 5.23
N SER A 78 -25.92 -4.99 6.39
CA SER A 78 -25.07 -5.29 7.52
C SER A 78 -25.28 -6.72 7.99
N GLU A 79 -24.38 -7.66 7.68
CA GLU A 79 -24.15 -8.84 8.52
C GLU A 79 -22.68 -9.26 8.55
N THR A 80 -22.22 -9.46 9.79
CA THR A 80 -20.95 -10.01 10.26
C THR A 80 -20.34 -11.09 9.36
N SER A 81 -19.11 -10.87 8.89
CA SER A 81 -18.27 -11.92 8.31
C SER A 81 -16.84 -11.83 8.81
N THR A 82 -16.27 -13.01 9.03
CA THR A 82 -15.02 -13.35 9.69
C THR A 82 -13.77 -13.17 8.82
N SER A 83 -13.83 -12.39 7.75
CA SER A 83 -12.64 -11.93 7.04
C SER A 83 -11.93 -10.91 7.95
N THR A 84 -10.81 -11.32 8.54
CA THR A 84 -9.98 -10.43 9.38
C THR A 84 -9.43 -9.24 8.60
N ASN A 85 -9.55 -9.26 7.26
CA ASN A 85 -9.09 -8.22 6.36
C ASN A 85 -10.04 -8.05 5.16
N ILE A 86 -10.44 -6.80 4.87
CA ILE A 86 -11.32 -6.44 3.75
C ILE A 86 -10.57 -6.36 2.41
N TYR A 87 -9.23 -6.34 2.45
CA TYR A 87 -8.38 -6.25 1.29
C TYR A 87 -8.03 -7.62 0.73
N ASP A 88 -7.92 -7.72 -0.59
CA ASP A 88 -7.32 -8.88 -1.25
C ASP A 88 -5.81 -8.88 -0.98
N LEU A 89 -5.33 -9.85 -0.20
CA LEU A 89 -3.91 -10.01 0.15
C LEU A 89 -3.21 -11.08 -0.70
N SER A 90 -3.83 -11.54 -1.78
CA SER A 90 -3.26 -12.56 -2.66
C SER A 90 -1.93 -12.09 -3.26
N GLU A 91 -1.02 -13.04 -3.50
CA GLU A 91 0.23 -12.76 -4.20
C GLU A 91 -0.04 -12.25 -5.62
N ILE A 92 0.81 -11.32 -6.05
CA ILE A 92 0.74 -10.74 -7.39
C ILE A 92 2.11 -10.77 -8.05
N GLU A 93 2.12 -10.88 -9.37
CA GLU A 93 3.34 -10.84 -10.17
C GLU A 93 3.51 -9.50 -10.89
N GLN A 94 2.43 -8.72 -11.00
CA GLN A 94 2.39 -7.48 -11.77
C GLN A 94 1.67 -6.40 -10.97
N ILE A 95 2.26 -5.21 -10.96
CA ILE A 95 1.63 -3.99 -10.45
C ILE A 95 1.34 -3.10 -11.65
N SER A 96 0.11 -2.63 -11.79
CA SER A 96 -0.30 -1.73 -12.86
C SER A 96 -1.19 -0.62 -12.32
N ILE A 97 -0.67 0.60 -12.28
CA ILE A 97 -1.44 1.81 -11.99
C ILE A 97 -1.47 2.67 -13.25
N LYS A 98 -2.68 2.92 -13.77
CA LYS A 98 -2.87 3.67 -15.01
C LYS A 98 -3.94 4.73 -14.84
N HIS A 99 -3.61 5.97 -15.18
CA HIS A 99 -4.52 7.13 -15.13
C HIS A 99 -5.08 7.45 -13.74
N TRP A 100 -4.45 6.94 -12.68
CA TRP A 100 -4.83 7.16 -11.29
C TRP A 100 -3.66 7.77 -10.54
N GLN A 101 -3.92 8.78 -9.72
CA GLN A 101 -2.86 9.44 -8.97
C GLN A 101 -2.25 8.49 -7.94
N LEU A 102 -0.94 8.34 -7.94
CA LEU A 102 -0.21 7.65 -6.87
C LEU A 102 0.25 8.69 -5.84
N ASP A 103 -0.48 8.82 -4.72
CA ASP A 103 -0.14 9.76 -3.65
C ASP A 103 1.21 9.42 -2.97
N ASP A 104 1.84 10.39 -2.31
CA ASP A 104 3.18 10.22 -1.69
C ASP A 104 3.21 9.07 -0.68
N GLY A 105 2.17 8.94 0.15
CA GLY A 105 2.07 7.89 1.16
C GLY A 105 2.04 6.50 0.54
N ASN A 106 1.17 6.28 -0.45
CA ASN A 106 1.08 5.01 -1.16
C ASN A 106 2.29 4.73 -2.06
N CYS A 107 2.90 5.77 -2.65
CA CYS A 107 4.15 5.63 -3.39
C CYS A 107 5.26 5.06 -2.49
N ARG A 108 5.40 5.61 -1.28
CA ARG A 108 6.36 5.12 -0.28
C ARG A 108 6.01 3.73 0.24
N ALA A 109 4.73 3.44 0.44
CA ALA A 109 4.28 2.10 0.84
C ALA A 109 4.65 1.05 -0.21
N MET A 110 4.43 1.36 -1.50
CA MET A 110 4.87 0.52 -2.60
C MET A 110 6.39 0.38 -2.63
N CYS A 111 7.13 1.48 -2.48
CA CYS A 111 8.60 1.46 -2.48
C CYS A 111 9.20 0.72 -1.27
N TYR A 112 8.48 0.68 -0.15
CA TYR A 112 8.83 -0.14 1.02
C TYR A 112 8.64 -1.62 0.73
N ALA A 113 7.50 -2.03 0.17
CA ALA A 113 7.16 -3.44 -0.03
C ALA A 113 7.90 -4.09 -1.22
N LEU A 114 8.18 -3.31 -2.27
CA LEU A 114 8.75 -3.80 -3.53
C LEU A 114 10.08 -4.57 -3.39
N PRO A 115 11.07 -4.12 -2.59
CA PRO A 115 12.33 -4.84 -2.45
C PRO A 115 12.23 -6.20 -1.78
N PHE A 116 11.20 -6.42 -0.95
CA PHE A 116 11.07 -7.65 -0.16
C PHE A 116 10.35 -8.78 -0.89
N THR A 117 9.54 -8.44 -1.89
CA THR A 117 8.78 -9.45 -2.64
C THR A 117 9.61 -10.08 -3.75
N THR A 118 9.49 -11.40 -3.91
CA THR A 118 10.18 -12.17 -4.95
C THR A 118 9.29 -12.48 -6.16
N LYS A 119 8.00 -12.16 -6.09
CA LYS A 119 6.99 -12.52 -7.09
C LYS A 119 6.70 -11.40 -8.09
N VAL A 120 6.74 -10.16 -7.62
CA VAL A 120 6.50 -9.00 -8.48
C VAL A 120 7.66 -8.84 -9.45
N ARG A 121 7.37 -9.05 -10.73
CA ARG A 121 8.35 -9.00 -11.83
C ARG A 121 8.15 -7.81 -12.76
N SER A 122 6.97 -7.18 -12.71
CA SER A 122 6.62 -6.05 -13.57
C SER A 122 5.89 -4.97 -12.80
N VAL A 123 6.29 -3.72 -13.00
CA VAL A 123 5.66 -2.53 -12.42
C VAL A 123 5.39 -1.54 -13.56
N CYS A 124 4.12 -1.24 -13.81
CA CYS A 124 3.67 -0.27 -14.80
C CYS A 124 3.00 0.90 -14.09
N LEU A 125 3.60 2.08 -14.20
CA LEU A 125 3.05 3.34 -13.69
C LEU A 125 2.85 4.27 -14.88
N PHE A 126 1.60 4.49 -15.29
CA PHE A 126 1.27 5.31 -16.45
C PHE A 126 0.31 6.43 -16.08
N ASN A 127 0.73 7.67 -16.33
CA ASN A 127 -0.07 8.86 -16.03
C ASN A 127 -0.59 8.89 -14.57
N VAL A 128 0.34 8.72 -13.62
CA VAL A 128 0.04 8.59 -12.18
C VAL A 128 0.37 9.82 -11.34
N GLY A 129 0.76 10.93 -11.97
CA GLY A 129 0.97 12.21 -11.28
C GLY A 129 2.13 12.25 -10.27
N LEU A 130 3.22 11.52 -10.52
CA LEU A 130 4.40 11.53 -9.64
C LEU A 130 5.10 12.90 -9.68
N ASN A 131 5.48 13.40 -8.51
CA ASN A 131 6.43 14.51 -8.39
C ASN A 131 7.89 14.02 -8.50
N LYS A 132 8.83 14.96 -8.42
CA LYS A 132 10.26 14.69 -8.55
C LYS A 132 10.77 13.73 -7.46
N GLU A 133 10.36 13.95 -6.22
CA GLU A 133 10.80 13.19 -5.06
C GLU A 133 10.32 11.74 -5.12
N GLN A 134 9.06 11.54 -5.51
CA GLN A 134 8.47 10.20 -5.72
C GLN A 134 9.18 9.46 -6.86
N LEU A 135 9.45 10.14 -7.97
CA LEU A 135 10.17 9.53 -9.10
C LEU A 135 11.60 9.13 -8.71
N GLN A 136 12.31 9.99 -7.98
CA GLN A 136 13.65 9.67 -7.47
C GLN A 136 13.63 8.47 -6.53
N LEU A 137 12.66 8.42 -5.60
CA LEU A 137 12.47 7.29 -4.71
C LEU A 137 12.25 6.00 -5.51
N LEU A 138 11.30 6.00 -6.45
CA LEU A 138 11.01 4.85 -7.30
C LEU A 138 12.23 4.36 -8.07
N CYS A 139 12.97 5.26 -8.73
CA CYS A 139 14.17 4.90 -9.46
C CYS A 139 15.24 4.26 -8.55
N SER A 140 15.41 4.78 -7.34
CA SER A 140 16.34 4.21 -6.35
C SER A 140 15.85 2.89 -5.76
N THR A 141 14.53 2.68 -5.66
CA THR A 141 13.96 1.45 -5.14
C THR A 141 14.07 0.32 -6.16
N VAL A 142 13.74 0.57 -7.43
CA VAL A 142 13.70 -0.48 -8.47
C VAL A 142 15.03 -1.21 -8.61
N THR A 143 16.17 -0.54 -8.41
CA THR A 143 17.50 -1.18 -8.44
C THR A 143 17.70 -2.25 -7.36
N ASN A 144 16.87 -2.22 -6.31
CA ASN A 144 16.89 -3.17 -5.19
C ASN A 144 15.77 -4.22 -5.29
N THR A 145 15.11 -4.34 -6.45
CA THR A 145 14.00 -5.29 -6.66
C THR A 145 14.38 -6.39 -7.64
N HIS A 146 13.56 -7.43 -7.68
CA HIS A 146 13.62 -8.47 -8.72
C HIS A 146 12.82 -8.11 -9.98
N ALA A 147 12.18 -6.93 -10.03
CA ALA A 147 11.40 -6.50 -11.17
C ALA A 147 12.34 -6.14 -12.34
N THR A 148 12.06 -6.70 -13.51
CA THR A 148 12.85 -6.47 -14.73
C THR A 148 12.04 -5.66 -15.74
N ALA A 149 12.71 -4.86 -16.57
CA ALA A 149 12.08 -4.30 -17.75
C ALA A 149 11.65 -5.46 -18.66
N LEU A 150 10.39 -5.47 -19.08
CA LEU A 150 9.86 -6.37 -20.11
C LEU A 150 10.24 -5.88 -21.50
#